data_AF-A0A4W5LSI7-F1
#
_entry.id   AF-A0A4W5LSI7-F1
#
_cell.length_a   1.000
_cell.length_b   1.000
_cell.length_c   1.000
_cell.angle_alpha   90.00
_cell.angle_beta   90.00
_cell.angle_gamma   90.00
#
_symmetry.space_group_name_H-M   'P 1'
#
loop_
_entity.id
_entity.type
_entity.pdbx_description
1 polymer ?
#
loop_
_entity_poly.entity_id
_entity_poly.type
_entity_poly.pdbx_seq_one_letter_code
_entity_poly.pdbx_strand_id
1 'polypeptide(L)'
;MVSVLLCPPGTEQYSTYTGYADSYLWDGKHQDKTPRDTWQRRCTEIVAMDALKFRNFPEQFHPEKMNRELNKAYCGFSRPGERSQDLSAVATGNWGCGVFGGDARFKGALYSVLGEYYSSVCQSCFTRCPDISLYSFIYQEVSSVSP
;
A
#
# COMPACT_ATOMS: atom_id res chain seq x y z
N MET A 1 -7.92 -15.75 1.51
CA MET A 1 -7.44 -15.49 0.14
C MET A 1 -6.70 -14.16 0.17
N VAL A 2 -5.43 -14.13 -0.23
CA VAL A 2 -4.62 -12.89 -0.32
C VAL A 2 -4.61 -12.52 -1.79
N SER A 3 -5.46 -11.60 -2.22
CA SER A 3 -5.49 -11.15 -3.62
C SER A 3 -4.77 -9.81 -3.77
N VAL A 4 -3.57 -9.81 -4.34
CA VAL A 4 -2.95 -8.58 -4.86
C VAL A 4 -3.02 -8.68 -6.37
N LEU A 5 -3.64 -7.70 -7.02
CA LEU A 5 -3.63 -7.62 -8.48
C LEU A 5 -2.77 -6.43 -8.88
N LEU A 6 -1.63 -6.74 -9.48
CA LEU A 6 -0.84 -5.75 -10.17
C LEU A 6 -1.47 -5.52 -11.55
N CYS A 7 -1.93 -4.30 -11.82
CA CYS A 7 -2.27 -3.91 -13.17
C CYS A 7 -0.96 -3.51 -13.88
N PRO A 8 -0.60 -4.17 -15.00
CA PRO A 8 0.52 -3.71 -15.81
C PRO A 8 0.35 -2.24 -16.14
N PRO A 9 1.42 -1.44 -16.17
CA PRO A 9 1.30 -0.02 -16.48
C PRO A 9 0.66 0.16 -17.85
N GLY A 10 -0.20 1.17 -17.98
CA GLY A 10 -0.83 1.48 -19.25
C GLY A 10 -2.29 1.91 -19.22
N THR A 11 -2.92 1.94 -18.05
CA THR A 11 -4.30 2.44 -17.92
C THR A 11 -4.37 3.93 -18.29
N GLU A 12 -5.44 4.30 -18.97
CA GLU A 12 -5.72 5.67 -19.41
C GLU A 12 -6.97 6.18 -18.70
N GLN A 13 -6.92 7.41 -18.20
CA GLN A 13 -8.08 8.07 -17.60
C GLN A 13 -8.94 8.71 -18.70
N TYR A 14 -10.17 8.22 -18.88
CA TYR A 14 -11.10 8.72 -19.90
C TYR A 14 -12.10 9.76 -19.41
N SER A 15 -12.35 9.84 -18.10
CA SER A 15 -13.41 10.66 -17.52
C SER A 15 -12.93 11.41 -16.28
N THR A 16 -13.49 12.59 -16.07
CA THR A 16 -13.44 13.32 -14.79
C THR A 16 -14.73 13.06 -14.00
N TYR A 17 -14.66 13.24 -12.68
CA TYR A 17 -15.83 13.09 -11.81
C TYR A 17 -15.75 14.05 -10.62
N THR A 18 -16.90 14.35 -10.04
CA THR A 18 -17.04 15.06 -8.77
C THR A 18 -17.89 14.24 -7.79
N GLY A 19 -17.79 14.59 -6.50
CA GLY A 19 -18.48 13.87 -5.44
C GLY A 19 -17.98 12.44 -5.20
N TYR A 20 -18.66 11.73 -4.31
CA TYR A 20 -18.35 10.36 -3.90
C TYR A 20 -19.62 9.66 -3.41
N ALA A 21 -19.70 8.33 -3.60
CA ALA A 21 -20.87 7.51 -3.27
C ALA A 21 -22.17 8.11 -3.88
N ASP A 22 -23.18 8.41 -3.06
CA ASP A 22 -24.47 8.91 -3.54
C ASP A 22 -24.40 10.29 -4.20
N SER A 23 -23.29 11.02 -4.00
CA SER A 23 -23.03 12.32 -4.65
C SER A 23 -22.17 12.21 -5.90
N TYR A 24 -21.82 10.99 -6.35
CA TYR A 24 -20.99 10.79 -7.53
C TYR A 24 -21.66 11.35 -8.79
N LEU A 25 -20.91 12.18 -9.52
CA LEU A 25 -21.33 12.76 -10.79
C LEU A 25 -20.19 12.69 -11.82
N TRP A 26 -20.51 12.23 -13.03
CA TRP A 26 -19.60 12.32 -14.16
C TRP A 26 -19.46 13.79 -14.58
N ASP A 27 -18.21 14.26 -14.69
CA ASP A 27 -17.88 15.67 -14.88
C ASP A 27 -17.25 15.97 -16.25
N GLY A 28 -17.31 15.01 -17.18
CA GLY A 28 -16.81 15.21 -18.54
C GLY A 28 -15.74 14.20 -18.98
N LYS A 29 -15.31 14.39 -20.23
CA LYS A 29 -14.20 13.63 -20.82
C LYS A 29 -12.87 14.15 -20.26
N HIS A 30 -11.97 13.24 -19.94
CA HIS A 30 -10.59 13.55 -19.57
C HIS A 30 -9.67 13.31 -20.76
N GLN A 31 -8.73 14.24 -21.01
CA GLN A 31 -7.65 14.04 -21.97
C GLN A 31 -6.39 13.69 -21.19
N ASP A 32 -6.06 12.40 -21.16
CA ASP A 32 -4.91 11.90 -20.40
C ASP A 32 -3.59 12.30 -21.06
N LYS A 33 -2.83 13.14 -20.35
CA LYS A 33 -1.52 13.65 -20.77
C LYS A 33 -0.35 12.84 -20.21
N THR A 34 -0.63 11.74 -19.51
CA THR A 34 0.41 10.89 -18.92
C THR A 34 1.37 10.40 -20.02
N PRO A 35 2.70 10.55 -19.85
CA PRO A 35 3.68 10.08 -20.82
C PRO A 35 3.53 8.59 -21.12
N ARG A 36 4.08 8.15 -22.26
CA ARG A 36 4.16 6.74 -22.63
C ARG A 36 5.59 6.24 -22.49
N ASP A 37 5.73 5.00 -22.05
CA ASP A 37 7.01 4.31 -21.99
C ASP A 37 7.48 3.80 -23.37
N THR A 38 8.62 3.11 -23.39
CA THR A 38 9.19 2.53 -24.63
C THR A 38 8.30 1.47 -25.26
N TRP A 39 7.36 0.89 -24.51
CA TRP A 39 6.37 -0.08 -24.98
C TRP A 39 5.03 0.57 -25.34
N GLN A 40 4.99 1.90 -25.43
CA GLN A 40 3.81 2.71 -25.75
C GLN A 40 2.67 2.60 -24.71
N ARG A 41 2.98 2.17 -23.49
CA ARG A 41 2.02 2.11 -22.37
C ARG A 41 2.06 3.44 -21.62
N ARG A 42 0.92 3.94 -21.15
CA ARG A 42 0.91 5.08 -20.22
C ARG A 42 1.72 4.74 -18.97
N CYS A 43 2.50 5.69 -18.48
CA CYS A 43 3.24 5.58 -17.22
C CYS A 43 2.30 5.71 -15.99
N THR A 44 1.20 4.95 -16.01
CA THR A 44 0.20 4.86 -14.96
C THR A 44 0.24 3.45 -14.41
N GLU A 45 0.63 3.29 -13.16
CA GLU A 45 0.68 2.01 -12.48
C GLU A 45 -0.30 1.96 -11.32
N ILE A 46 -1.08 0.89 -11.24
CA ILE A 46 -2.11 0.71 -10.21
C ILE A 46 -1.97 -0.67 -9.60
N VAL A 47 -1.94 -0.71 -8.27
CA VAL A 47 -1.94 -1.94 -7.49
C VAL A 47 -3.24 -2.03 -6.71
N ALA A 48 -4.03 -3.08 -6.97
CA ALA A 48 -5.23 -3.35 -6.21
C ALA A 48 -4.92 -4.30 -5.05
N MET A 49 -5.28 -3.85 -3.84
CA MET A 49 -5.06 -4.58 -2.60
C MET A 49 -6.34 -4.59 -1.75
N ASP A 50 -6.74 -5.77 -1.28
CA ASP A 50 -7.91 -5.91 -0.42
C ASP A 50 -7.55 -5.73 1.07
N ALA A 51 -8.23 -4.84 1.78
CA ALA A 51 -8.08 -4.68 3.24
C ALA A 51 -8.94 -5.68 4.02
N LEU A 52 -8.62 -5.92 5.29
CA LEU A 52 -9.52 -6.67 6.18
C LEU A 52 -10.76 -5.82 6.51
N LYS A 53 -11.91 -6.48 6.58
CA LYS A 53 -13.14 -5.88 7.08
C LYS A 53 -13.29 -6.20 8.56
N PHE A 54 -13.30 -5.16 9.38
CA PHE A 54 -13.48 -5.27 10.83
C PHE A 54 -14.93 -4.96 11.19
N ARG A 55 -15.59 -5.89 11.88
CA ARG A 55 -16.93 -5.66 12.45
C ARG A 55 -16.84 -5.13 13.87
N ASN A 56 -15.80 -5.55 14.60
CA ASN A 56 -15.51 -5.08 15.93
C ASN A 56 -14.20 -4.28 15.91
N PHE A 57 -14.26 -3.02 16.33
CA PHE A 57 -13.13 -2.08 16.25
C PHE A 57 -11.81 -2.59 16.86
N PRO A 58 -11.80 -3.30 18.02
CA PRO A 58 -10.55 -3.78 18.61
C PRO A 58 -9.84 -4.90 17.84
N GLU A 59 -10.54 -5.61 16.95
CA GLU A 59 -9.99 -6.79 16.27
C GLU A 59 -8.76 -6.46 15.41
N GLN A 60 -8.68 -5.24 14.89
CA GLN A 60 -7.59 -4.81 14.00
C GLN A 60 -6.23 -4.74 14.70
N PHE A 61 -6.20 -4.63 16.03
CA PHE A 61 -4.98 -4.54 16.83
C PHE A 61 -4.41 -5.92 17.19
N HIS A 62 -5.10 -7.02 16.84
CA HIS A 62 -4.53 -8.35 17.05
C HIS A 62 -3.32 -8.56 16.12
N PRO A 63 -2.20 -9.11 16.64
CA PRO A 63 -0.97 -9.32 15.86
C PRO A 63 -1.19 -10.04 14.53
N GLU A 64 -2.08 -11.04 14.48
CA GLU A 64 -2.40 -11.76 13.25
C GLU A 64 -3.05 -10.87 12.18
N LYS A 65 -3.94 -9.95 12.58
CA LYS A 65 -4.63 -9.03 11.68
C LYS A 65 -3.68 -7.93 11.21
N MET A 66 -2.84 -7.43 12.12
CA MET A 66 -1.76 -6.50 11.79
C MET A 66 -0.79 -7.09 10.76
N ASN A 67 -0.29 -8.29 11.03
CA ASN A 67 0.63 -9.00 10.14
C ASN A 67 -0.01 -9.26 8.77
N ARG A 68 -1.30 -9.59 8.71
CA ARG A 68 -2.02 -9.73 7.45
C ARG A 68 -2.01 -8.43 6.65
N GLU A 69 -2.35 -7.31 7.27
CA GLU A 69 -2.40 -6.00 6.59
C GLU A 69 -1.01 -5.53 6.16
N LEU A 70 0.00 -5.76 6.97
CA LEU A 70 1.40 -5.48 6.65
C LEU A 70 1.90 -6.32 5.48
N ASN A 71 1.69 -7.63 5.53
CA ASN A 71 2.09 -8.53 4.44
C ASN A 71 1.37 -8.18 3.14
N LYS A 72 0.09 -7.80 3.22
CA LYS A 72 -0.68 -7.33 2.07
C LYS A 72 -0.07 -6.07 1.45
N ALA A 73 0.23 -5.07 2.27
CA ALA A 73 0.88 -3.84 1.83
C ALA A 73 2.27 -4.12 1.24
N TYR A 74 3.09 -4.91 1.93
CA TYR A 74 4.41 -5.31 1.45
C TYR A 74 4.35 -5.98 0.07
N CYS A 75 3.43 -6.94 -0.13
CA CYS A 75 3.23 -7.59 -1.43
C CYS A 75 2.81 -6.62 -2.54
N GLY A 76 2.08 -5.54 -2.22
CA GLY A 76 1.65 -4.56 -3.21
C GLY A 76 2.71 -3.51 -3.54
N PHE A 77 3.55 -3.14 -2.56
CA PHE A 77 4.55 -2.10 -2.72
C PHE A 77 5.91 -2.62 -3.18
N SER A 78 6.23 -3.88 -2.86
CA SER A 78 7.56 -4.43 -3.16
C SER A 78 7.73 -4.79 -4.63
N ARG A 79 8.87 -4.39 -5.20
CA ARG A 79 9.33 -4.76 -6.54
C ARG A 79 10.65 -5.52 -6.45
N PRO A 80 10.61 -6.87 -6.40
CA PRO A 80 11.83 -7.65 -6.30
C PRO A 80 12.72 -7.43 -7.52
N GLY A 81 13.99 -7.08 -7.30
CA GLY A 81 14.99 -6.92 -8.35
C GLY A 81 15.12 -5.52 -8.95
N GLU A 82 14.26 -4.57 -8.55
CA GLU A 82 14.43 -3.16 -8.87
C GLU A 82 15.25 -2.44 -7.79
N ARG A 83 16.08 -1.47 -8.19
CA ARG A 83 16.85 -0.67 -7.22
C ARG A 83 15.91 0.34 -6.58
N SER A 84 16.10 0.61 -5.30
CA SER A 84 15.33 1.61 -4.55
C SER A 84 15.25 2.99 -5.20
N GLN A 85 16.29 3.42 -5.94
CA GLN A 85 16.34 4.69 -6.67
C GLN A 85 15.42 4.73 -7.90
N ASP A 86 15.09 3.56 -8.45
CA ASP A 86 14.24 3.40 -9.62
C ASP A 86 12.75 3.24 -9.21
N LEU A 87 12.47 3.07 -7.91
CA LEU A 87 11.11 2.93 -7.39
C LEU A 87 10.43 4.30 -7.24
N SER A 88 9.22 4.38 -7.77
CA SER A 88 8.36 5.53 -7.54
C SER A 88 7.79 5.53 -6.12
N ALA A 89 7.50 6.72 -5.59
CA ALA A 89 6.80 6.85 -4.32
C ALA A 89 5.41 6.20 -4.36
N VAL A 90 4.95 5.67 -3.24
CA VAL A 90 3.61 5.08 -3.10
C VAL A 90 2.59 6.19 -2.82
N ALA A 91 1.68 6.42 -3.76
CA ALA A 91 0.50 7.25 -3.54
C ALA A 91 -0.64 6.41 -2.94
N THR A 92 -0.94 6.61 -1.66
CA THR A 92 -1.99 5.87 -0.92
C THR A 92 -2.85 6.81 -0.07
N GLY A 93 -3.83 6.25 0.64
CA GLY A 93 -4.72 6.99 1.54
C GLY A 93 -5.28 6.11 2.67
N ASN A 94 -6.52 6.38 3.08
CA ASN A 94 -7.21 5.68 4.18
C ASN A 94 -7.68 4.27 3.79
N TRP A 95 -6.74 3.41 3.36
CA TRP A 95 -7.00 2.08 2.81
C TRP A 95 -7.70 1.17 3.83
N GLY A 96 -8.97 0.83 3.58
CA GLY A 96 -9.76 -0.03 4.45
C GLY A 96 -10.43 0.68 5.64
N CYS A 97 -10.39 2.02 5.72
CA CYS A 97 -10.96 2.78 6.84
C CYS A 97 -12.39 3.29 6.63
N GLY A 98 -12.92 3.17 5.42
CA GLY A 98 -14.31 3.51 5.13
C GLY A 98 -15.25 2.34 5.47
N VAL A 99 -15.86 1.76 4.43
CA VAL A 99 -16.80 0.62 4.53
C VAL A 99 -16.24 -0.60 5.28
N PHE A 100 -14.92 -0.70 5.41
CA PHE A 100 -14.23 -1.83 6.02
C PHE A 100 -13.90 -1.63 7.51
N GLY A 101 -14.18 -0.45 8.08
CA GLY A 101 -14.15 -0.22 9.52
C GLY A 101 -12.76 -0.16 10.17
N GLY A 102 -11.69 -0.04 9.38
CA GLY A 102 -10.34 0.16 9.91
C GLY A 102 -10.13 1.57 10.50
N ASP A 103 -9.22 1.70 11.44
CA ASP A 103 -8.79 3.00 11.99
C ASP A 103 -7.71 3.62 11.10
N ALA A 104 -7.95 4.85 10.63
CA ALA A 104 -7.06 5.54 9.69
C ALA A 104 -5.70 5.92 10.30
N ARG A 105 -5.68 6.31 11.59
CA ARG A 105 -4.44 6.70 12.27
C ARG A 105 -3.56 5.48 12.52
N PHE A 106 -4.18 4.40 13.00
CA PHE A 106 -3.53 3.12 13.21
C PHE A 106 -2.92 2.58 11.91
N LYS A 107 -3.69 2.54 10.82
CA LYS A 107 -3.19 2.07 9.52
C LYS A 107 -2.09 2.98 8.97
N GLY A 108 -2.22 4.29 9.12
CA GLY A 108 -1.17 5.24 8.76
C GLY A 108 0.15 4.96 9.48
N ALA A 109 0.10 4.79 10.81
CA ALA A 109 1.27 4.43 11.61
C ALA A 109 1.86 3.09 11.18
N LEU A 110 1.02 2.08 10.96
CA LEU A 110 1.43 0.75 10.53
C LEU A 110 2.21 0.76 9.20
N TYR A 111 1.76 1.55 8.22
CA TYR A 111 2.46 1.66 6.93
C TYR A 111 3.70 2.56 7.00
N SER A 112 3.75 3.55 7.91
CA SER A 112 4.97 4.30 8.18
C SER A 112 6.10 3.39 8.64
N VAL A 113 5.81 2.52 9.63
CA VAL A 113 6.80 1.56 10.15
C VAL A 113 7.20 0.54 9.09
N LEU A 114 6.28 0.14 8.20
CA LEU A 114 6.64 -0.69 7.05
C LEU A 114 7.66 0.00 6.11
N GLY A 115 7.53 1.31 5.90
CA GLY A 115 8.48 2.10 5.12
C GLY A 115 9.86 2.20 5.77
N GLU A 116 9.89 2.38 7.10
CA GLU A 116 11.12 2.35 7.90
C GLU A 116 11.79 0.99 7.84
N TYR A 117 11.03 -0.09 8.02
CA TYR A 117 11.52 -1.47 7.88
C TYR A 117 12.08 -1.74 6.48
N TYR A 118 11.41 -1.27 5.43
CA TYR A 118 11.91 -1.43 4.07
C TYR A 118 13.25 -0.72 3.89
N SER A 119 13.38 0.51 4.38
CA SER A 119 14.60 1.32 4.25
C SER A 119 15.76 0.76 5.07
N SER A 120 15.50 0.36 6.32
CA SER A 120 16.54 -0.09 7.26
C SER A 120 16.93 -1.54 7.08
N VAL A 121 15.99 -2.41 6.70
CA VAL A 121 16.20 -3.87 6.67
C VAL A 121 16.19 -4.42 5.24
N CYS A 122 15.22 -4.03 4.40
CA CYS A 122 15.06 -4.65 3.08
C CYS A 122 16.00 -4.06 2.02
N GLN A 123 16.28 -2.75 2.07
CA GLN A 123 17.06 -2.05 1.04
C GLN A 123 18.51 -2.57 0.93
N SER A 124 19.09 -3.00 2.06
CA SER A 124 20.44 -3.58 2.15
C SER A 124 20.46 -5.11 2.08
N CYS A 125 19.29 -5.74 1.94
CA CYS A 125 19.19 -7.19 1.94
C CYS A 125 19.40 -7.77 0.53
N PHE A 126 20.42 -8.61 0.38
CA PHE A 126 20.70 -9.32 -0.88
C PHE A 126 19.92 -10.63 -1.03
N THR A 127 19.13 -11.01 -0.03
CA THR A 127 18.31 -12.24 -0.02
C THR A 127 16.83 -11.89 -0.15
N ARG A 128 16.01 -12.86 -0.61
CA ARG A 128 14.55 -12.66 -0.74
C ARG A 128 13.82 -12.59 0.61
N CYS A 129 14.49 -12.93 1.70
CA CYS A 129 13.93 -12.96 3.04
C CYS A 129 14.92 -12.28 4.01
N PRO A 130 14.63 -11.08 4.50
CA PRO A 130 15.44 -10.46 5.54
C PRO A 130 15.45 -11.30 6.82
N ASP A 131 16.58 -11.27 7.54
CA ASP A 131 16.79 -12.04 8.78
C ASP A 131 15.90 -11.55 9.93
N ILE A 132 15.58 -10.26 9.93
CA ILE A 132 14.67 -9.64 10.88
C ILE A 132 13.27 -9.64 10.26
N SER A 133 12.31 -10.31 10.90
CA SER A 133 10.92 -10.22 10.47
C SER A 133 10.36 -8.83 10.76
N LEU A 134 9.42 -8.37 9.95
CA LEU A 134 8.73 -7.09 10.15
C LEU A 134 8.09 -6.99 11.55
N TYR A 135 7.52 -8.08 12.08
CA TYR A 135 6.97 -8.08 13.44
C TYR A 135 8.05 -7.94 14.50
N SER A 136 9.20 -8.60 14.32
CA SER A 136 10.36 -8.46 15.21
C SER A 136 10.88 -7.02 15.21
N PHE A 137 10.94 -6.38 14.03
CA PHE A 137 11.33 -4.98 13.88
C PHE A 137 10.35 -4.06 14.62
N ILE A 138 9.04 -4.20 14.37
CA ILE A 138 8.00 -3.41 15.06
C ILE A 138 8.09 -3.59 16.57
N TYR A 139 8.27 -4.82 17.06
CA TYR A 139 8.38 -5.09 18.49
C TYR A 139 9.62 -4.44 19.10
N GLN A 140 10.76 -4.44 18.41
CA GLN A 140 11.98 -3.77 18.86
C GLN A 140 11.79 -2.24 18.94
N GLU A 141 11.21 -1.62 17.91
CA GLU A 141 10.95 -0.17 17.89
C GLU A 141 9.94 0.25 18.97
N VAL A 142 8.90 -0.54 19.22
CA VAL A 142 7.92 -0.22 20.28
C VAL A 142 8.50 -0.47 21.67
N SER A 143 9.34 -1.50 21.83
CA SER A 143 10.00 -1.81 23.10
C SER A 143 11.09 -0.81 23.46
N SER A 144 11.77 -0.21 22.48
CA SER A 144 12.80 0.82 22.71
C SER A 144 12.21 2.18 23.11
N VAL A 145 10.93 2.42 22.80
CA VAL A 145 10.18 3.63 23.16
C VAL A 145 9.46 3.49 24.52
N SER A 146 9.44 2.28 25.09
CA SER A 146 8.91 2.04 26.45
C SER A 146 10.00 2.37 27.49
N PRO A 147 9.75 3.29 28.45
CA PRO A 147 10.74 3.65 29.47
C PRO A 147 11.06 2.53 30.46
#